data_AF-A0AAQ2Q224-F1
#
_entry.id   AF-A0AAQ2Q224-F1
#
_cell.length_a   1.000
_cell.length_b   1.000
_cell.length_c   1.000
_cell.angle_alpha   90.00
_cell.angle_beta   90.00
_cell.angle_gamma   90.00
#
_symmetry.space_group_name_H-M   'P 1'
#
loop_
_entity.id
_entity.type
_entity.pdbx_description
1 polymer ?
#
loop_
_entity_poly.entity_id
_entity_poly.type
_entity_poly.pdbx_seq_one_letter_code
_entity_poly.pdbx_strand_id
1 'polypeptide(L)'
;MQVHSKADVALALPNVGYIAGDNDGIVTVGGVPARREMVVFNMDLSVHSRFYSLDNGHYLINNLDPNQQYLIMARDLPPSDGVERYEPATWDYVTPMSDKTQAEQMELWQSWQT
;
A
#
# COMPACT_ATOMS: atom_id res chain seq x y z
N MET A 1 28.00 26.68 21.81
CA MET A 1 27.77 25.29 21.39
C MET A 1 26.45 24.86 21.98
N GLN A 2 25.36 25.05 21.24
CA GLN A 2 24.02 24.77 21.72
C GLN A 2 23.73 23.30 21.42
N VAL A 3 23.65 22.49 22.48
CA VAL A 3 23.31 21.07 22.36
C VAL A 3 21.80 21.00 22.20
N HIS A 4 21.32 20.87 20.96
CA HIS A 4 19.92 20.59 20.69
C HIS A 4 19.62 19.18 21.19
N SER A 5 18.64 19.06 22.08
CA SER A 5 18.27 17.79 22.66
C SER A 5 17.66 16.88 21.58
N LYS A 6 17.80 15.57 21.76
CA LYS A 6 17.23 14.54 20.89
C LYS A 6 15.68 14.58 20.80
N ALA A 7 15.03 15.49 21.52
CA ALA A 7 13.59 15.65 21.59
C ALA A 7 13.02 16.63 20.53
N ASP A 8 13.86 17.39 19.82
CA ASP A 8 13.39 18.45 18.91
C ASP A 8 13.39 18.05 17.42
N VAL A 9 13.60 16.78 17.10
CA VAL A 9 13.48 16.26 15.72
C VAL A 9 12.51 15.06 15.67
N ALA A 10 11.34 15.23 16.27
CA ALA A 10 10.15 14.63 15.71
C ALA A 10 9.42 15.74 14.95
N LEU A 11 9.88 16.03 13.73
CA LEU A 11 8.97 16.56 12.73
C LEU A 11 7.86 15.50 12.66
N ALA A 12 6.77 15.73 13.39
CA ALA A 12 5.55 14.98 13.26
C ALA A 12 5.10 15.22 11.82
N LEU A 13 5.59 14.38 10.90
CA LEU A 13 5.04 14.30 9.57
C LEU A 13 3.53 14.09 9.78
N PRO A 14 2.69 14.89 9.11
CA PRO A 14 1.24 14.85 9.32
C PRO A 14 0.77 13.40 9.33
N ASN A 15 -0.20 13.05 10.20
CA ASN A 15 -0.77 11.71 10.33
C ASN A 15 -1.00 11.08 8.95
N VAL A 16 -0.01 10.38 8.42
CA VAL A 16 -0.06 9.83 7.08
C VAL A 16 -0.69 8.48 7.21
N GLY A 17 -1.85 8.37 6.59
CA GLY A 17 -2.58 7.14 6.52
C GLY A 17 -1.86 6.10 5.66
N TYR A 18 -2.27 4.86 5.84
CA TYR A 18 -1.78 3.73 5.08
C TYR A 18 -2.93 2.78 4.74
N ILE A 19 -2.73 2.00 3.68
CA ILE A 19 -3.62 0.91 3.29
C ILE A 19 -2.74 -0.33 3.18
N ALA A 20 -3.11 -1.38 3.91
CA ALA A 20 -2.35 -2.60 3.99
C ALA A 20 -3.30 -3.80 3.98
N GLY A 21 -2.81 -4.93 3.46
CA GLY A 21 -3.52 -6.19 3.49
C GLY A 21 -2.57 -7.36 3.65
N ASP A 22 -2.97 -8.32 4.48
CA ASP A 22 -2.18 -9.48 4.87
C ASP A 22 -2.84 -10.84 4.53
N ASN A 23 -3.93 -10.85 3.77
CA ASN A 23 -4.79 -12.01 3.54
C ASN A 23 -5.28 -12.11 2.08
N ASP A 24 -6.14 -13.10 1.81
CA ASP A 24 -6.90 -13.23 0.56
C ASP A 24 -7.59 -11.89 0.21
N GLY A 25 -7.28 -11.32 -0.95
CA GLY A 25 -7.73 -9.97 -1.29
C GLY A 25 -7.32 -9.53 -2.69
N ILE A 26 -7.15 -8.21 -2.88
CA ILE A 26 -6.92 -7.57 -4.19
C ILE A 26 -5.71 -8.12 -4.97
N VAL A 27 -4.80 -8.86 -4.31
CA VAL A 27 -3.61 -9.47 -4.92
C VAL A 27 -3.56 -11.00 -4.81
N THR A 28 -4.72 -11.67 -4.77
CA THR A 28 -4.80 -13.13 -4.91
C THR A 28 -5.32 -13.56 -6.27
N VAL A 29 -4.75 -14.65 -6.78
CA VAL A 29 -5.07 -15.24 -8.08
C VAL A 29 -5.36 -16.72 -7.87
N GLY A 30 -6.59 -17.15 -8.16
CA GLY A 30 -7.02 -18.53 -7.93
C GLY A 30 -6.90 -18.96 -6.46
N GLY A 31 -7.01 -18.03 -5.51
CA GLY A 31 -6.82 -18.29 -4.06
C GLY A 31 -5.35 -18.41 -3.63
N VAL A 32 -4.40 -18.10 -4.52
CA VAL A 32 -2.97 -18.08 -4.21
C VAL A 32 -2.47 -16.63 -4.18
N PRO A 33 -1.72 -16.22 -3.15
CA PRO A 33 -1.09 -14.90 -3.12
C PRO A 33 -0.17 -14.67 -4.32
N ALA A 34 -0.20 -13.47 -4.87
CA ALA A 34 0.59 -13.14 -6.03
C ALA A 34 1.16 -11.72 -5.96
N ARG A 35 2.41 -11.56 -6.40
CA ARG A 35 3.01 -10.24 -6.57
C ARG A 35 2.37 -9.51 -7.74
N ARG A 36 1.80 -8.33 -7.50
CA ARG A 36 1.09 -7.52 -8.49
C ARG A 36 1.42 -6.04 -8.37
N GLU A 37 1.39 -5.34 -9.51
CA GLU A 37 1.47 -3.88 -9.53
C GLU A 37 0.15 -3.34 -8.98
N MET A 38 0.24 -2.50 -7.96
CA MET A 38 -0.89 -1.79 -7.39
C MET A 38 -0.79 -0.32 -7.81
N VAL A 39 -1.87 0.19 -8.39
CA VAL A 39 -2.02 1.59 -8.78
C VAL A 39 -3.03 2.24 -7.87
N VAL A 40 -2.64 3.35 -7.26
CA VAL A 40 -3.48 4.15 -6.37
C VAL A 40 -3.89 5.40 -7.12
N PHE A 41 -5.18 5.65 -7.15
CA PHE A 41 -5.78 6.83 -7.77
C PHE A 41 -6.42 7.69 -6.69
N ASN A 42 -6.32 9.01 -6.87
CA ASN A 42 -7.22 9.94 -6.20
C ASN A 42 -8.63 9.74 -6.76
N MET A 43 -9.67 10.23 -6.07
CA MET A 43 -11.06 10.09 -6.53
C MET A 43 -11.36 10.77 -7.88
N ASP A 44 -10.52 11.70 -8.32
CA ASP A 44 -10.59 12.30 -9.67
C ASP A 44 -9.92 11.45 -10.77
N LEU A 45 -9.52 10.22 -10.43
CA LEU A 45 -8.81 9.26 -11.27
C LEU A 45 -7.40 9.68 -11.71
N SER A 46 -6.84 10.74 -11.12
CA SER A 46 -5.41 11.02 -11.25
C SER A 46 -4.59 9.96 -10.51
N VAL A 47 -3.48 9.52 -11.10
CA VAL A 47 -2.58 8.55 -10.47
C VAL A 47 -1.87 9.23 -9.31
N HIS A 48 -2.11 8.75 -8.09
CA HIS A 48 -1.41 9.21 -6.90
C HIS A 48 -0.03 8.52 -6.78
N SER A 49 0.00 7.19 -6.87
CA SER A 49 1.22 6.41 -6.70
C SER A 49 1.08 4.98 -7.24
N ARG A 50 2.22 4.28 -7.32
CA ARG A 50 2.31 2.89 -7.77
C ARG A 50 3.25 2.10 -6.87
N PHE A 51 2.89 0.87 -6.56
CA PHE A 51 3.66 -0.03 -5.70
C PHE A 51 3.54 -1.47 -6.19
N TYR A 52 4.31 -2.37 -5.59
CA TYR A 52 4.13 -3.81 -5.77
C TYR A 52 3.82 -4.45 -4.43
N SER A 53 2.89 -5.41 -4.42
CA SER A 53 2.80 -6.37 -3.32
C SER A 53 4.06 -7.23 -3.26
N LEU A 54 4.27 -7.89 -2.11
CA LEU A 54 5.27 -8.93 -1.93
C LEU A 54 4.84 -10.22 -2.65
N ASP A 55 5.77 -11.16 -2.79
CA ASP A 55 5.50 -12.47 -3.39
C ASP A 55 4.49 -13.30 -2.57
N ASN A 56 4.39 -13.04 -1.26
CA ASN A 56 3.38 -13.61 -0.37
C ASN A 56 2.03 -12.85 -0.40
N GLY A 57 1.85 -11.90 -1.32
CA GLY A 57 0.62 -11.12 -1.49
C GLY A 57 0.38 -10.05 -0.42
N HIS A 58 1.28 -9.85 0.54
CA HIS A 58 1.16 -8.72 1.45
C HIS A 58 1.49 -7.41 0.74
N TYR A 59 0.84 -6.33 1.11
CA TYR A 59 1.10 -5.00 0.54
C TYR A 59 0.97 -3.91 1.59
N LEU A 60 1.76 -2.85 1.42
CA LEU A 60 1.68 -1.62 2.19
C LEU A 60 1.75 -0.42 1.24
N ILE A 61 0.69 0.39 1.24
CA ILE A 61 0.62 1.68 0.61
C ILE A 61 0.66 2.72 1.73
N ASN A 62 1.70 3.52 1.81
CA ASN A 62 1.88 4.53 2.85
C ASN A 62 1.82 5.95 2.28
N ASN A 63 1.95 6.94 3.17
CA ASN A 63 1.97 8.36 2.82
C ASN A 63 0.67 8.88 2.16
N LEU A 64 -0.48 8.37 2.62
CA LEU A 64 -1.80 8.83 2.17
C LEU A 64 -2.40 9.85 3.14
N ASP A 65 -3.35 10.67 2.69
CA ASP A 65 -4.17 11.49 3.59
C ASP A 65 -5.32 10.64 4.16
N PRO A 66 -5.37 10.40 5.47
CA PRO A 66 -6.41 9.56 6.07
C PRO A 66 -7.82 10.17 6.03
N ASN A 67 -7.94 11.46 5.67
CA ASN A 67 -9.24 12.12 5.50
C ASN A 67 -9.75 12.05 4.06
N GLN A 68 -9.00 11.41 3.16
CA GLN A 68 -9.38 11.22 1.77
C GLN A 68 -9.73 9.75 1.50
N GLN A 69 -10.41 9.55 0.37
CA GLN A 69 -10.70 8.23 -0.16
C GLN A 69 -9.89 8.03 -1.44
N TYR A 70 -9.57 6.77 -1.73
CA TYR A 70 -8.76 6.39 -2.88
C TYR A 70 -9.41 5.21 -3.61
N LEU A 71 -9.18 5.14 -4.91
CA LEU A 71 -9.40 3.95 -5.70
C LEU A 71 -8.06 3.19 -5.79
N ILE A 72 -8.08 1.90 -5.48
CA ILE A 72 -6.92 1.01 -5.59
C ILE A 72 -7.21 -0.04 -6.65
N MET A 73 -6.24 -0.25 -7.53
CA MET A 73 -6.29 -1.27 -8.56
C MET A 73 -5.05 -2.16 -8.46
N ALA A 74 -5.22 -3.46 -8.29
CA ALA A 74 -4.17 -4.41 -8.56
C ALA A 74 -4.28 -4.89 -10.00
N ARG A 75 -3.23 -4.65 -10.78
CA ARG A 75 -3.14 -5.06 -12.17
C ARG A 75 -2.55 -6.46 -12.25
N ASP A 76 -3.16 -7.32 -13.05
CA ASP A 76 -2.57 -8.61 -13.39
C ASP A 76 -1.37 -8.45 -14.34
N LEU A 77 -0.66 -9.55 -14.59
CA LEU A 77 0.55 -9.57 -15.41
C LEU A 77 0.27 -9.09 -16.86
N PRO A 78 1.23 -8.36 -17.48
CA PRO A 78 1.12 -7.99 -18.87
C PRO A 78 1.02 -9.22 -19.78
N PRO A 79 0.48 -9.07 -20.99
CA PRO A 79 0.32 -10.20 -21.90
C PRO A 79 1.63 -10.94 -22.18
N SER A 80 1.69 -12.21 -21.77
CA SER A 80 2.71 -13.18 -22.15
C SER A 80 2.06 -14.51 -22.59
N ASP A 81 2.81 -15.33 -23.32
CA ASP A 81 2.34 -16.62 -23.82
C ASP A 81 2.23 -17.64 -22.67
N GLY A 82 1.07 -18.30 -22.57
CA GLY A 82 0.85 -19.42 -21.66
C GLY A 82 0.54 -19.06 -20.20
N VAL A 83 0.31 -17.79 -19.87
CA VAL A 83 -0.08 -17.35 -18.52
C VAL A 83 -1.57 -17.01 -18.50
N GLU A 84 -2.33 -17.69 -17.63
CA GLU A 84 -3.73 -17.37 -17.36
C GLU A 84 -3.82 -15.96 -16.75
N ARG A 85 -4.80 -15.18 -17.21
CA ARG A 85 -4.95 -13.78 -16.83
C ARG A 85 -6.27 -13.54 -16.14
N TYR A 86 -6.23 -12.63 -15.19
CA TYR A 86 -7.35 -12.24 -14.36
C TYR A 86 -7.65 -10.76 -14.60
N GLU A 87 -8.93 -10.41 -14.45
CA GLU A 87 -9.33 -9.00 -14.48
C GLU A 87 -8.65 -8.25 -13.31
N PRO A 88 -8.27 -6.98 -13.51
CA PRO A 88 -7.74 -6.19 -12.41
C PRO A 88 -8.74 -6.13 -11.26
N ALA A 89 -8.29 -6.52 -10.06
CA ALA A 89 -9.08 -6.35 -8.87
C ALA A 89 -9.04 -4.86 -8.46
N THR A 90 -10.21 -4.29 -8.16
CA THR A 90 -10.33 -2.88 -7.78
C THR A 90 -11.16 -2.73 -6.52
N TRP A 91 -10.71 -1.85 -5.63
CA TRP A 91 -11.46 -1.42 -4.46
C TRP A 91 -11.63 0.09 -4.51
N ASP A 92 -12.88 0.54 -4.47
CA ASP A 92 -13.25 1.94 -4.55
C ASP A 92 -13.55 2.52 -3.16
N TYR A 93 -13.43 3.84 -3.03
CA TYR A 93 -13.70 4.59 -1.80
C TYR A 93 -12.92 4.11 -0.56
N VAL A 94 -11.69 3.63 -0.74
CA VAL A 94 -10.87 3.09 0.36
C VAL A 94 -10.32 4.24 1.21
N THR A 95 -10.66 4.23 2.49
CA THR A 95 -10.14 5.19 3.48
C THR A 95 -8.87 4.62 4.14
N PRO A 96 -7.74 5.35 4.13
CA PRO A 96 -6.53 4.91 4.81
C PRO A 96 -6.72 4.79 6.32
N MET A 97 -6.11 3.77 6.91
CA MET A 97 -5.96 3.66 8.35
C MET A 97 -4.93 4.69 8.84
N SER A 98 -5.14 5.24 10.04
CA SER A 98 -4.23 6.21 10.67
C SER A 98 -3.83 5.79 12.08
N ASP A 99 -3.94 4.51 12.41
CA ASP A 99 -3.65 3.94 13.73
C ASP A 99 -2.16 3.65 13.96
N LYS A 100 -1.31 3.82 12.94
CA LYS A 100 0.14 3.54 13.00
C LYS A 100 0.96 4.75 12.56
N THR A 101 2.00 5.04 13.32
CA THR A 101 3.10 5.91 12.88
C THR A 101 3.82 5.32 11.68
N GLN A 102 4.56 6.13 10.91
CA GLN A 102 5.35 5.62 9.79
C GLN A 102 6.40 4.57 10.20
N ALA A 103 6.96 4.70 11.41
CA ALA A 103 7.90 3.71 11.94
C ALA A 103 7.21 2.35 12.12
N GLU A 104 6.04 2.34 12.76
CA GLU A 104 5.23 1.13 12.96
C GLU A 104 4.72 0.55 11.62
N GLN A 105 4.37 1.39 10.65
CA GLN A 105 4.04 0.95 9.30
C GLN A 105 5.23 0.24 8.65
N MET A 106 6.45 0.77 8.81
CA MET A 106 7.66 0.13 8.28
C MET A 106 8.01 -1.15 9.03
N GLU A 107 7.86 -1.18 10.35
CA GLU A 107 8.04 -2.41 11.15
C GLU A 107 7.08 -3.53 10.70
N LEU A 108 5.81 -3.18 10.46
CA LEU A 108 4.83 -4.09 9.87
C LEU A 108 5.30 -4.61 8.50
N TRP A 109 5.74 -3.72 7.62
CA TRP A 109 6.25 -4.11 6.30
C TRP A 109 7.45 -5.06 6.39
N GLN A 110 8.40 -4.78 7.28
CA GLN A 110 9.56 -5.66 7.49
C GLN A 110 9.17 -7.03 8.04
N SER A 111 8.13 -7.09 8.89
CA SER A 111 7.63 -8.35 9.44
C SER A 111 7.10 -9.32 8.37
N TRP A 112 6.73 -8.80 7.19
CA TRP A 112 6.19 -9.56 6.07
C TRP A 112 7.23 -10.02 5.05
N GLN A 113 8.48 -9.56 5.15
CA GLN A 113 9.52 -9.89 4.15
C GLN A 113 10.31 -11.18 4.47
N THR A 114 9.82 -12.00 5.39
CA THR A 114 10.45 -13.27 5.80
C THR A 114 10.28 -14.38 4.77
#